data_AF-A0A7H9AWW5-F1
#
_entry.id   AF-A0A7H9AWW5-F1
#
_cell.length_a   1.000
_cell.length_b   1.000
_cell.length_c   1.000
_cell.angle_alpha   90.00
_cell.angle_beta   90.00
_cell.angle_gamma   90.00
#
_symmetry.space_group_name_H-M   'P 1'
#
loop_
_entity.id
_entity.type
_entity.pdbx_description
1 polymer ?
#
loop_
_entity_poly.entity_id
_entity_poly.type
_entity_poly.pdbx_seq_one_letter_code
_entity_poly.pdbx_strand_id
1 'polypeptide(L)'
;MKQANVSVARRISSRRMYTWDRLILGVIAALLIFAYLSTSHNGNVTKIEADHTHIDDSKVSSFKLKHIHRHGVGKKHSYHQKLDITDEFLTKAKDTYENEVKIDQTDKNNDLWTTNAEYATDNPFDYDFKLKNIRMPMKRMADRSVDFIEPFLEFASGSPSIASKVSIDWVDDDVIAPNVTDKETVISLALMSSNAYVKLPYHDDWRNISSPWNGSESDGFGWDDDGLRGHIFVNKEEDIVVISFKGTSAQGLPGSGIDETTANDKINDNLLFSCCCARVSYLWTTVCDCYTKSYTCDESCLERELRKKDYYYWATLDIYKQVEKEYPKAAIWTAGHSLGGALATLLGRTYGLPAVAFEAPGDLLAARRLHLPFPPGLPSYQEGIWHIGHNADPIFMGTCNGASSSCSIAGYAMETSCHTGKTCVYDAVNDKGWHVNMLNHRIHTVIDGILTEYDEVAKCLKPEPCIDCYNWNYIRDKSDTISSTATKSSTKTKKMHQTSTSKVHSSGTTTSAASSCVGRNWFGICTEYEL
;
A
#
# COMPACT_ATOMS: atom_id res chain seq x y z
N MET A 1 -22.36 49.46 -100.95
CA MET A 1 -21.04 50.12 -100.84
C MET A 1 -20.50 49.90 -99.44
N LYS A 2 -19.36 49.19 -99.34
CA LYS A 2 -18.40 49.04 -98.22
C LYS A 2 -18.84 48.54 -96.82
N GLN A 3 -17.95 47.71 -96.27
CA GLN A 3 -18.02 46.82 -95.10
C GLN A 3 -17.99 47.53 -93.74
N ALA A 4 -18.52 46.87 -92.71
CA ALA A 4 -17.84 46.62 -91.42
C ALA A 4 -18.65 45.60 -90.58
N ASN A 5 -17.97 44.94 -89.65
CA ASN A 5 -18.21 43.60 -89.13
C ASN A 5 -18.44 43.62 -87.61
N VAL A 6 -19.00 42.52 -87.07
CA VAL A 6 -18.95 42.03 -85.67
C VAL A 6 -19.99 42.54 -84.64
N SER A 7 -20.36 41.55 -83.82
CA SER A 7 -21.44 41.33 -82.86
C SER A 7 -21.35 42.09 -81.52
N VAL A 8 -22.50 42.23 -80.83
CA VAL A 8 -22.60 42.28 -79.35
C VAL A 8 -23.90 41.62 -78.86
N ALA A 9 -23.75 40.86 -77.77
CA ALA A 9 -24.73 40.03 -77.08
C ALA A 9 -25.78 40.77 -76.23
N ARG A 10 -26.92 40.10 -75.99
CA ARG A 10 -27.93 40.48 -74.97
C ARG A 10 -27.77 39.62 -73.72
N ARG A 11 -27.76 40.30 -72.56
CA ARG A 11 -27.69 39.78 -71.18
C ARG A 11 -29.07 39.95 -70.53
N ILE A 12 -29.73 38.88 -70.06
CA ILE A 12 -30.68 38.90 -68.93
C ILE A 12 -30.68 37.52 -68.20
N SER A 13 -30.23 37.56 -66.93
CA SER A 13 -30.67 36.82 -65.71
C SER A 13 -31.01 35.31 -65.75
N SER A 14 -30.15 34.47 -65.13
CA SER A 14 -30.50 33.14 -64.58
C SER A 14 -29.92 32.91 -63.16
N ARG A 15 -30.13 33.85 -62.23
CA ARG A 15 -29.63 33.72 -60.83
C ARG A 15 -30.46 32.83 -59.90
N ARG A 16 -31.36 31.99 -60.42
CA ARG A 16 -32.26 31.14 -59.60
C ARG A 16 -32.02 29.62 -59.70
N MET A 17 -31.02 29.19 -60.48
CA MET A 17 -30.80 27.77 -60.80
C MET A 17 -29.57 27.14 -60.14
N TYR A 18 -28.76 27.89 -59.38
CA TYR A 18 -27.51 27.39 -58.77
C TYR A 18 -27.57 27.16 -57.25
N THR A 19 -28.67 27.54 -56.58
CA THR A 19 -28.80 27.38 -55.12
C THR A 19 -29.41 26.02 -54.74
N TRP A 20 -30.27 25.46 -55.60
CA TRP A 20 -30.90 24.16 -55.36
C TRP A 20 -29.90 23.01 -55.51
N ASP A 21 -29.03 23.06 -56.52
CA ASP A 21 -28.03 22.00 -56.74
C ASP A 21 -27.01 21.89 -55.59
N ARG A 22 -26.61 23.03 -55.00
CA ARG A 22 -25.70 23.02 -53.82
C ARG A 22 -26.39 22.51 -52.56
N LEU A 23 -27.69 22.73 -52.44
CA LEU A 23 -28.48 22.25 -51.31
C LEU A 23 -28.74 20.74 -51.44
N ILE A 24 -28.99 20.25 -52.65
CA ILE A 24 -29.12 18.82 -52.96
C ILE A 24 -27.78 18.10 -52.74
N LEU A 25 -26.67 18.66 -53.21
CA LEU A 25 -25.33 18.11 -52.94
C LEU A 25 -25.00 18.07 -51.44
N GLY A 26 -25.39 19.11 -50.69
CA GLY A 26 -25.22 19.15 -49.23
C GLY A 26 -26.05 18.07 -48.51
N VAL A 27 -27.29 17.85 -48.94
CA VAL A 27 -28.17 16.81 -48.38
C VAL A 27 -27.65 15.41 -48.72
N ILE A 28 -27.16 15.18 -49.94
CA ILE A 28 -26.56 13.90 -50.33
C ILE A 28 -25.30 13.62 -49.52
N ALA A 29 -24.43 14.62 -49.32
CA ALA A 29 -23.24 14.48 -48.48
C ALA A 29 -23.60 14.16 -47.01
N ALA A 30 -24.63 14.82 -46.46
CA ALA A 30 -25.11 14.54 -45.11
C ALA A 30 -25.71 13.13 -44.98
N LEU A 31 -26.46 12.66 -45.98
CA LEU A 31 -27.00 11.30 -46.01
C LEU A 31 -25.90 10.24 -46.14
N LEU A 32 -24.84 10.51 -46.91
CA LEU A 32 -23.69 9.61 -47.02
C LEU A 32 -22.89 9.56 -45.70
N ILE A 33 -22.73 10.69 -45.01
CA ILE A 33 -22.11 10.72 -43.68
C ILE A 33 -22.98 9.99 -42.65
N PHE A 34 -24.30 10.17 -42.69
CA PHE A 34 -25.23 9.47 -41.80
C PHE A 34 -25.28 7.96 -42.09
N ALA A 35 -25.21 7.57 -43.36
CA ALA A 35 -25.08 6.16 -43.75
C ALA A 35 -23.74 5.57 -43.30
N TYR A 36 -22.63 6.31 -43.47
CA TYR A 36 -21.31 5.89 -42.99
C TYR A 36 -21.26 5.73 -41.47
N LEU A 37 -21.81 6.69 -40.73
CA LEU A 37 -21.94 6.61 -39.27
C LEU A 37 -22.89 5.48 -38.84
N SER A 38 -23.98 5.23 -39.57
CA SER A 38 -24.90 4.12 -39.29
C SER A 38 -24.27 2.75 -39.61
N THR A 39 -23.43 2.65 -40.64
CA THR A 39 -22.66 1.43 -40.94
C THR A 39 -21.49 1.24 -39.99
N SER A 40 -20.90 2.33 -39.48
CA SER A 40 -19.87 2.30 -38.43
C SER A 40 -20.46 1.93 -37.06
N HIS A 41 -21.74 2.25 -36.82
CA HIS A 41 -22.47 1.91 -35.59
C HIS A 41 -23.15 0.52 -35.65
N ASN A 42 -23.14 -0.15 -36.81
CA ASN A 42 -23.63 -1.53 -36.98
C ASN A 42 -22.51 -2.57 -37.09
N GLY A 43 -21.29 -2.23 -36.68
CA GLY A 43 -20.27 -3.22 -36.34
C GLY A 43 -20.59 -3.88 -35.00
N ASN A 44 -21.26 -5.04 -35.05
CA ASN A 44 -21.42 -6.02 -33.97
C ASN A 44 -21.76 -5.46 -32.57
N VAL A 45 -23.00 -4.99 -32.40
CA VAL A 45 -23.69 -5.20 -31.11
C VAL A 45 -24.36 -6.55 -31.19
N THR A 46 -23.58 -7.62 -30.98
CA THR A 46 -24.15 -8.83 -30.42
C THR A 46 -24.73 -8.43 -29.07
N LYS A 47 -26.06 -8.44 -28.95
CA LYS A 47 -26.71 -8.61 -27.66
C LYS A 47 -26.13 -9.89 -27.07
N ILE A 48 -25.13 -9.74 -26.22
CA ILE A 48 -24.89 -10.71 -25.18
C ILE A 48 -26.10 -10.49 -24.26
N GLU A 49 -27.18 -11.22 -24.52
CA GLU A 49 -28.02 -11.65 -23.42
C GLU A 49 -27.04 -12.21 -22.40
N ALA A 50 -26.99 -11.56 -21.24
CA ALA A 50 -26.37 -12.13 -20.06
C ALA A 50 -27.16 -13.40 -19.76
N ASP A 51 -26.75 -14.47 -20.42
CA ASP A 51 -27.00 -15.80 -19.93
C ASP A 51 -26.31 -15.83 -18.57
N HIS A 52 -27.13 -15.79 -17.52
CA HIS A 52 -26.71 -16.09 -16.17
C HIS A 52 -26.39 -17.59 -16.11
N THR A 53 -25.40 -18.02 -16.90
CA THR A 53 -24.69 -19.27 -16.71
C THR A 53 -23.74 -19.05 -15.56
N HIS A 54 -24.13 -19.57 -14.40
CA HIS A 54 -23.27 -20.00 -13.30
C HIS A 54 -21.80 -19.56 -13.40
N ILE A 55 -21.42 -18.61 -12.54
CA ILE A 55 -20.03 -18.43 -12.12
C ILE A 55 -19.65 -19.70 -11.37
N ASP A 56 -19.20 -20.71 -12.10
CA ASP A 56 -18.64 -21.94 -11.56
C ASP A 56 -17.42 -22.30 -12.41
N ASP A 57 -16.26 -21.80 -11.96
CA ASP A 57 -14.96 -22.48 -12.05
C ASP A 57 -13.90 -21.56 -11.41
N SER A 58 -14.05 -21.26 -10.11
CA SER A 58 -12.90 -20.79 -9.35
C SER A 58 -11.94 -21.97 -9.18
N LYS A 59 -10.98 -22.12 -10.08
CA LYS A 59 -9.97 -23.18 -10.01
C LYS A 59 -9.31 -23.12 -8.62
N VAL A 60 -9.47 -24.20 -7.86
CA VAL A 60 -8.74 -24.39 -6.60
C VAL A 60 -7.30 -24.71 -6.95
N SER A 61 -6.37 -23.86 -6.52
CA SER A 61 -4.94 -24.03 -6.72
C SER A 61 -4.26 -24.42 -5.40
N SER A 62 -3.32 -25.36 -5.50
CA SER A 62 -2.43 -25.77 -4.41
C SER A 62 -1.22 -24.86 -4.37
N PHE A 63 -0.85 -24.38 -3.18
CA PHE A 63 0.33 -23.55 -2.96
C PHE A 63 1.27 -24.19 -1.94
N LYS A 64 2.57 -24.04 -2.19
CA LYS A 64 3.65 -24.47 -1.29
C LYS A 64 4.61 -23.32 -1.07
N LEU A 65 5.23 -23.28 0.11
CA LEU A 65 6.33 -22.35 0.36
C LEU A 65 7.53 -22.75 -0.50
N LYS A 66 8.09 -21.80 -1.26
CA LYS A 66 9.24 -22.04 -2.15
C LYS A 66 10.48 -21.30 -1.70
N HIS A 67 10.31 -20.08 -1.22
CA HIS A 67 11.41 -19.23 -0.82
C HIS A 67 11.05 -18.42 0.42
N ILE A 68 12.06 -18.11 1.23
CA ILE A 68 11.97 -17.10 2.28
C ILE A 68 13.01 -16.04 1.97
N HIS A 69 12.55 -14.80 1.85
CA HIS A 69 13.41 -13.64 1.75
C HIS A 69 13.54 -13.00 3.12
N ARG A 70 14.74 -12.47 3.37
CA ARG A 70 15.02 -11.67 4.55
C ARG A 70 15.85 -10.47 4.17
N HIS A 71 15.39 -9.30 4.58
CA HIS A 71 16.00 -8.03 4.24
C HIS A 71 16.36 -7.27 5.52
N GLY A 72 17.63 -6.94 5.69
CA GLY A 72 18.11 -6.18 6.83
C GLY A 72 17.59 -4.74 6.82
N VAL A 73 17.62 -4.08 7.96
CA VAL A 73 17.26 -2.67 8.15
C VAL A 73 18.31 -1.92 8.97
N GLY A 74 18.13 -0.62 9.14
CA GLY A 74 19.10 0.22 9.85
C GLY A 74 20.50 0.09 9.22
N LYS A 75 21.49 -0.27 10.03
CA LYS A 75 22.87 -0.49 9.55
C LYS A 75 23.02 -1.66 8.57
N LYS A 76 22.04 -2.57 8.53
CA LYS A 76 22.04 -3.75 7.67
C LYS A 76 21.11 -3.59 6.46
N HIS A 77 20.66 -2.36 6.15
CA HIS A 77 19.73 -2.10 5.06
C HIS A 77 20.26 -2.50 3.66
N SER A 78 21.56 -2.74 3.51
CA SER A 78 22.15 -3.22 2.26
C SER A 78 22.09 -4.74 2.10
N TYR A 79 21.70 -5.49 3.13
CA TYR A 79 21.69 -6.96 3.12
C TYR A 79 20.31 -7.51 2.78
N HIS A 80 20.26 -8.35 1.75
CA HIS A 80 19.09 -9.07 1.31
C HIS A 80 19.53 -10.51 1.05
N GLN A 81 18.93 -11.45 1.77
CA GLN A 81 19.19 -12.86 1.65
C GLN A 81 17.93 -13.61 1.21
N LYS A 82 18.15 -14.75 0.55
CA LYS A 82 17.13 -15.69 0.13
C LYS A 82 17.48 -17.09 0.64
N LEU A 83 16.49 -17.78 1.16
CA LEU A 83 16.53 -19.19 1.52
C LEU A 83 15.58 -19.95 0.59
N ASP A 84 16.09 -20.99 -0.08
CA ASP A 84 15.28 -21.89 -0.90
C ASP A 84 14.76 -23.05 -0.05
N ILE A 85 13.48 -23.39 -0.18
CA ILE A 85 12.86 -24.50 0.54
C ILE A 85 13.16 -25.81 -0.18
N THR A 86 14.11 -26.57 0.35
CA THR A 86 14.52 -27.90 -0.15
C THR A 86 13.97 -29.02 0.72
N ASP A 87 13.97 -30.26 0.22
CA ASP A 87 13.57 -31.44 1.02
C ASP A 87 14.42 -31.61 2.29
N GLU A 88 15.71 -31.23 2.21
CA GLU A 88 16.61 -31.23 3.37
C GLU A 88 16.17 -30.19 4.41
N PHE A 89 15.86 -28.97 3.97
CA PHE A 89 15.31 -27.93 4.84
C PHE A 89 14.01 -28.41 5.49
N LEU A 90 13.07 -28.98 4.72
CA LEU A 90 11.79 -29.45 5.25
C LEU A 90 11.96 -30.51 6.33
N THR A 91 12.94 -31.40 6.18
CA THR A 91 13.27 -32.41 7.20
C THR A 91 13.76 -31.75 8.49
N LYS A 92 14.70 -30.80 8.39
CA LYS A 92 15.23 -30.05 9.56
C LYS A 92 14.15 -29.19 10.23
N ALA A 93 13.28 -28.58 9.42
CA ALA A 93 12.19 -27.73 9.87
C ALA A 93 11.13 -28.52 10.64
N LYS A 94 10.80 -29.73 10.18
CA LYS A 94 9.96 -30.66 10.92
C LYS A 94 10.54 -30.99 12.29
N ASP A 95 11.80 -31.41 12.34
CA ASP A 95 12.46 -31.76 13.61
C ASP A 95 12.51 -30.57 14.58
N THR A 96 12.80 -29.37 14.06
CA THR A 96 12.82 -28.13 14.85
C THR A 96 11.42 -27.82 15.41
N TYR A 97 10.40 -27.84 14.56
CA TYR A 97 9.03 -27.57 14.94
C TYR A 97 8.50 -28.58 15.97
N GLU A 98 8.71 -29.88 15.77
CA GLU A 98 8.31 -30.90 16.74
C GLU A 98 8.98 -30.73 18.10
N ASN A 99 10.24 -30.28 18.12
CA ASN A 99 10.96 -30.01 19.37
C ASN A 99 10.39 -28.78 20.07
N GLU A 100 10.07 -27.71 19.34
CA GLU A 100 9.44 -26.52 19.90
C GLU A 100 8.07 -26.82 20.46
N VAL A 101 7.22 -27.56 19.72
CA VAL A 101 5.91 -28.01 20.21
C VAL A 101 6.03 -28.80 21.51
N LYS A 102 7.05 -29.68 21.65
CA LYS A 102 7.29 -30.43 22.90
C LYS A 102 7.71 -29.54 24.07
N ILE A 103 8.49 -28.48 23.81
CA ILE A 103 8.93 -27.52 24.83
C ILE A 103 7.76 -26.63 25.27
N ASP A 104 6.94 -26.20 24.32
CA ASP A 104 5.90 -25.19 24.49
C ASP A 104 4.62 -25.71 25.15
N GLN A 105 4.45 -27.04 25.29
CA GLN A 105 3.37 -27.66 26.09
C GLN A 105 3.30 -27.17 27.56
N THR A 106 4.30 -26.40 28.02
CA THR A 106 4.35 -25.77 29.35
C THR A 106 3.76 -24.36 29.39
N ASP A 107 3.56 -23.67 28.25
CA ASP A 107 2.98 -22.33 28.15
C ASP A 107 1.79 -22.33 27.18
N LYS A 108 0.57 -22.40 27.71
CA LYS A 108 -0.70 -22.48 26.95
C LYS A 108 -1.02 -21.23 26.11
N ASN A 109 -0.16 -20.20 26.12
CA ASN A 109 -0.41 -18.92 25.48
C ASN A 109 0.47 -18.66 24.25
N ASN A 110 1.21 -19.66 23.76
CA ASN A 110 2.21 -19.48 22.70
C ASN A 110 2.04 -20.45 21.53
N ASP A 111 0.79 -20.68 21.09
CA ASP A 111 0.49 -21.56 19.96
C ASP A 111 1.39 -21.26 18.75
N LEU A 112 2.24 -22.23 18.40
CA LEU A 112 3.21 -22.13 17.30
C LEU A 112 2.55 -22.29 15.92
N TRP A 113 1.31 -22.78 15.90
CA TRP A 113 0.46 -23.01 14.74
C TRP A 113 -1.01 -23.01 15.18
N THR A 114 -1.95 -23.12 14.24
CA THR A 114 -3.38 -23.25 14.58
C THR A 114 -3.65 -24.52 15.40
N THR A 115 -4.54 -24.40 16.38
CA THR A 115 -5.03 -25.51 17.21
C THR A 115 -6.20 -26.26 16.58
N ASN A 116 -6.73 -25.76 15.45
CA ASN A 116 -7.80 -26.40 14.72
C ASN A 116 -7.33 -27.71 14.07
N ALA A 117 -8.03 -28.81 14.35
CA ALA A 117 -7.65 -30.14 13.89
C ALA A 117 -7.68 -30.31 12.35
N GLU A 118 -8.47 -29.50 11.63
CA GLU A 118 -8.55 -29.53 10.16
C GLU A 118 -7.26 -29.02 9.50
N TYR A 119 -6.60 -28.07 10.16
CA TYR A 119 -5.42 -27.37 9.65
C TYR A 119 -4.13 -27.75 10.40
N ALA A 120 -4.21 -28.75 11.29
CA ALA A 120 -3.08 -29.26 12.05
C ALA A 120 -2.04 -29.91 11.12
N THR A 121 -0.77 -29.73 11.45
CA THR A 121 0.36 -30.28 10.68
C THR A 121 1.54 -30.56 11.61
N ASP A 122 2.37 -31.52 11.23
CA ASP A 122 3.68 -31.76 11.86
C ASP A 122 4.80 -30.93 11.22
N ASN A 123 4.53 -30.25 10.10
CA ASN A 123 5.47 -29.35 9.44
C ASN A 123 4.72 -28.19 8.76
N PRO A 124 4.68 -27.00 9.37
CA PRO A 124 4.08 -25.81 8.77
C PRO A 124 4.72 -25.40 7.43
N PHE A 125 6.00 -25.69 7.22
CA PHE A 125 6.72 -25.31 6.00
C PHE A 125 6.42 -26.21 4.80
N ASP A 126 5.93 -27.43 5.02
CA ASP A 126 5.42 -28.33 3.98
C ASP A 126 3.87 -28.35 3.94
N TYR A 127 3.20 -27.39 4.56
CA TYR A 127 1.74 -27.33 4.49
C TYR A 127 1.26 -27.04 3.05
N ASP A 128 0.19 -27.71 2.62
CA ASP A 128 -0.39 -27.55 1.28
C ASP A 128 -1.63 -26.63 1.34
N PHE A 129 -1.46 -25.37 0.95
CA PHE A 129 -2.50 -24.36 1.06
C PHE A 129 -3.44 -24.39 -0.15
N LYS A 130 -4.75 -24.25 0.08
CA LYS A 130 -5.77 -24.32 -0.97
C LYS A 130 -6.44 -22.96 -1.13
N LEU A 131 -6.25 -22.34 -2.29
CA LEU A 131 -6.83 -21.04 -2.57
C LEU A 131 -7.63 -21.09 -3.87
N LYS A 132 -8.77 -20.41 -3.85
CA LYS A 132 -9.53 -20.07 -5.05
C LYS A 132 -9.15 -18.68 -5.50
N ASN A 133 -9.13 -18.50 -6.82
CA ASN A 133 -8.98 -17.20 -7.43
C ASN A 133 -10.27 -16.77 -8.13
N ILE A 134 -10.41 -15.47 -8.31
CA ILE A 134 -11.45 -14.83 -9.12
C ILE A 134 -10.79 -13.85 -10.08
N ARG A 135 -11.48 -13.59 -11.19
CA ARG A 135 -11.20 -12.44 -12.05
C ARG A 135 -11.98 -11.25 -11.54
N MET A 136 -11.32 -10.12 -11.34
CA MET A 136 -11.98 -8.89 -10.95
C MET A 136 -11.43 -7.67 -11.69
N PRO A 137 -12.30 -6.73 -12.07
CA PRO A 137 -11.86 -5.47 -12.63
C PRO A 137 -11.19 -4.63 -11.55
N MET A 138 -9.95 -4.20 -11.81
CA MET A 138 -9.21 -3.27 -10.98
C MET A 138 -8.71 -2.10 -11.83
N LYS A 139 -8.81 -0.89 -11.30
CA LYS A 139 -8.18 0.27 -11.93
C LYS A 139 -6.81 0.49 -11.34
N ARG A 140 -5.79 0.43 -12.19
CA ARG A 140 -4.38 0.45 -11.78
C ARG A 140 -3.58 1.35 -12.71
N MET A 141 -2.38 1.72 -12.27
CA MET A 141 -1.47 2.46 -13.13
C MET A 141 -1.13 1.62 -14.37
N ALA A 142 -1.07 2.29 -15.52
CA ALA A 142 -0.71 1.68 -16.79
C ALA A 142 0.73 1.15 -16.76
N ASP A 143 1.67 1.99 -16.30
CA ASP A 143 3.04 1.59 -15.99
C ASP A 143 3.17 1.38 -14.48
N ARG A 144 3.44 0.14 -14.11
CA ARG A 144 3.64 -0.33 -12.74
C ARG A 144 4.96 -1.10 -12.61
N SER A 145 5.87 -0.91 -13.57
CA SER A 145 7.18 -1.53 -13.53
C SER A 145 8.01 -0.96 -12.39
N VAL A 146 8.91 -1.78 -11.85
CA VAL A 146 9.85 -1.34 -10.81
C VAL A 146 10.68 -0.15 -11.30
N ASP A 147 11.09 -0.17 -12.56
CA ASP A 147 11.90 0.87 -13.21
C ASP A 147 11.16 2.21 -13.36
N PHE A 148 9.83 2.22 -13.31
CA PHE A 148 9.02 3.44 -13.31
C PHE A 148 8.65 3.90 -11.91
N ILE A 149 8.15 2.99 -11.06
CA ILE A 149 7.57 3.35 -9.76
C ILE A 149 8.61 3.80 -8.75
N GLU A 150 9.75 3.11 -8.62
CA GLU A 150 10.76 3.50 -7.63
C GLU A 150 11.31 4.92 -7.90
N PRO A 151 11.73 5.28 -9.14
CA PRO A 151 12.14 6.65 -9.44
C PRO A 151 11.01 7.67 -9.28
N PHE A 152 9.77 7.30 -9.59
CA PHE A 152 8.63 8.18 -9.37
C PHE A 152 8.41 8.46 -7.89
N LEU A 153 8.50 7.47 -7.01
CA LEU A 153 8.39 7.66 -5.56
C LEU A 153 9.52 8.53 -5.01
N GLU A 154 10.75 8.34 -5.51
CA GLU A 154 11.90 9.18 -5.14
C GLU A 154 11.69 10.64 -5.59
N PHE A 155 11.21 10.85 -6.81
CA PHE A 155 10.83 12.17 -7.33
C PHE A 155 9.68 12.80 -6.52
N ALA A 156 8.65 12.03 -6.20
CA ALA A 156 7.50 12.47 -5.41
C ALA A 156 7.90 12.87 -3.99
N SER A 157 8.93 12.23 -3.43
CA SER A 157 9.52 12.64 -2.15
C SER A 157 10.26 13.97 -2.24
N GLY A 158 11.04 14.19 -3.31
CA GLY A 158 11.84 15.40 -3.46
C GLY A 158 11.04 16.62 -3.92
N SER A 159 9.89 16.42 -4.55
CA SER A 159 9.06 17.51 -5.05
C SER A 159 7.56 17.13 -5.06
N PRO A 160 6.91 16.99 -3.88
CA PRO A 160 5.51 16.55 -3.80
C PRO A 160 4.53 17.45 -4.60
N SER A 161 4.78 18.76 -4.61
CA SER A 161 3.96 19.74 -5.33
C SER A 161 4.07 19.65 -6.86
N ILE A 162 5.15 19.05 -7.36
CA ILE A 162 5.37 18.81 -8.79
C ILE A 162 4.86 17.41 -9.14
N ALA A 163 5.13 16.41 -8.30
CA ALA A 163 4.66 15.05 -8.49
C ALA A 163 3.13 14.94 -8.51
N SER A 164 2.43 15.72 -7.68
CA SER A 164 0.96 15.83 -7.74
C SER A 164 0.42 16.40 -9.05
N LYS A 165 1.27 17.01 -9.89
CA LYS A 165 0.91 17.51 -11.23
C LYS A 165 1.29 16.55 -12.35
N VAL A 166 2.01 15.47 -12.04
CA VAL A 166 2.34 14.43 -13.01
C VAL A 166 1.06 13.67 -13.31
N SER A 167 0.70 13.61 -14.60
CA SER A 167 -0.40 12.79 -15.07
C SER A 167 0.07 11.34 -15.10
N ILE A 168 -0.46 10.52 -14.19
CA ILE A 168 -0.30 9.07 -14.22
C ILE A 168 -1.46 8.50 -15.04
N ASP A 169 -1.15 7.67 -16.02
CA ASP A 169 -2.17 6.98 -16.82
C ASP A 169 -2.75 5.81 -16.02
N TRP A 170 -4.07 5.71 -16.02
CA TRP A 170 -4.82 4.66 -15.31
C TRP A 170 -5.59 3.81 -16.31
N VAL A 171 -5.55 2.50 -16.12
CA VAL A 171 -6.25 1.52 -16.95
C VAL A 171 -7.17 0.66 -16.09
N ASP A 172 -8.31 0.27 -16.67
CA ASP A 172 -9.14 -0.79 -16.11
C ASP A 172 -8.59 -2.14 -16.61
N ASP A 173 -8.13 -2.95 -15.67
CA ASP A 173 -7.45 -4.23 -15.93
C ASP A 173 -8.26 -5.38 -15.29
N ASP A 174 -8.30 -6.53 -15.95
CA ASP A 174 -8.94 -7.73 -15.40
C ASP A 174 -7.90 -8.57 -14.67
N VAL A 175 -7.98 -8.59 -13.35
CA VAL A 175 -6.92 -9.09 -12.47
C VAL A 175 -7.34 -10.40 -11.83
N ILE A 176 -6.42 -11.37 -11.84
CA ILE A 176 -6.55 -12.59 -11.05
C ILE A 176 -6.24 -12.22 -9.59
N ALA A 177 -7.25 -12.33 -8.72
CA ALA A 177 -7.19 -11.98 -7.31
C ALA A 177 -7.64 -13.16 -6.43
N PRO A 178 -7.24 -13.22 -5.15
CA PRO A 178 -7.74 -14.23 -4.24
C PRO A 178 -9.25 -14.07 -4.04
N ASN A 179 -9.97 -15.18 -3.96
CA ASN A 179 -11.40 -15.17 -3.66
C ASN A 179 -11.64 -14.93 -2.15
N VAL A 180 -11.69 -13.67 -1.72
CA VAL A 180 -11.96 -13.31 -0.32
C VAL A 180 -13.39 -13.62 0.14
N THR A 181 -14.28 -14.08 -0.74
CA THR A 181 -15.63 -14.57 -0.37
C THR A 181 -15.65 -16.06 -0.04
N ASP A 182 -14.54 -16.77 -0.31
CA ASP A 182 -14.37 -18.17 0.01
C ASP A 182 -13.62 -18.33 1.34
N LYS A 183 -14.25 -19.02 2.30
CA LYS A 183 -13.74 -19.21 3.66
C LYS A 183 -12.36 -19.88 3.67
N GLU A 184 -12.18 -20.94 2.88
CA GLU A 184 -10.92 -21.69 2.82
C GLU A 184 -9.78 -20.83 2.25
N THR A 185 -10.07 -20.00 1.25
CA THR A 185 -9.10 -19.04 0.71
C THR A 185 -8.66 -18.02 1.77
N VAL A 186 -9.59 -17.48 2.56
CA VAL A 186 -9.28 -16.54 3.65
C VAL A 186 -8.45 -17.23 4.74
N ILE A 187 -8.82 -18.45 5.16
CA ILE A 187 -8.06 -19.20 6.16
C ILE A 187 -6.67 -19.57 5.64
N SER A 188 -6.55 -20.04 4.40
CA SER A 188 -5.26 -20.36 3.79
C SER A 188 -4.32 -19.14 3.73
N LEU A 189 -4.83 -17.95 3.40
CA LEU A 189 -4.04 -16.71 3.44
C LEU A 189 -3.65 -16.31 4.87
N ALA A 190 -4.52 -16.55 5.86
CA ALA A 190 -4.22 -16.32 7.27
C ALA A 190 -3.14 -17.31 7.78
N LEU A 191 -3.19 -18.58 7.38
CA LEU A 191 -2.18 -19.59 7.69
C LEU A 191 -0.84 -19.27 7.00
N MET A 192 -0.85 -18.77 5.76
CA MET A 192 0.37 -18.24 5.12
C MET A 192 0.96 -17.04 5.88
N SER A 193 0.10 -16.18 6.45
CA SER A 193 0.51 -15.06 7.30
C SER A 193 1.06 -15.53 8.64
N SER A 194 0.47 -16.57 9.23
CA SER A 194 0.95 -17.23 10.45
C SER A 194 2.28 -17.96 10.22
N ASN A 195 2.46 -18.62 9.08
CA ASN A 195 3.70 -19.33 8.71
C ASN A 195 4.94 -18.43 8.77
N ALA A 196 4.79 -17.13 8.48
CA ALA A 196 5.88 -16.17 8.57
C ALA A 196 6.46 -15.98 9.99
N TYR A 197 5.72 -16.38 11.02
CA TYR A 197 6.12 -16.34 12.43
C TYR A 197 6.76 -17.64 12.92
N VAL A 198 6.59 -18.76 12.20
CA VAL A 198 7.16 -20.06 12.61
C VAL A 198 8.67 -20.00 12.55
N LYS A 199 9.33 -20.54 13.59
CA LYS A 199 10.79 -20.49 13.70
C LYS A 199 11.46 -21.41 12.69
N LEU A 200 12.53 -20.90 12.07
CA LEU A 200 13.35 -21.64 11.13
C LEU A 200 14.41 -22.49 11.86
N PRO A 201 14.87 -23.59 11.25
CA PRO A 201 16.04 -24.33 11.71
C PRO A 201 17.28 -23.44 11.92
N TYR A 202 18.13 -23.81 12.88
CA TYR A 202 19.43 -23.17 13.05
C TYR A 202 20.40 -23.59 11.92
N HIS A 203 21.17 -22.63 11.40
CA HIS A 203 22.18 -22.81 10.34
C HIS A 203 21.62 -23.21 8.97
N ASP A 204 20.68 -22.43 8.45
CA ASP A 204 20.18 -22.58 7.08
C ASP A 204 21.11 -21.94 6.04
N ASP A 205 21.11 -22.49 4.82
CA ASP A 205 21.95 -22.10 3.68
C ASP A 205 21.47 -20.79 3.01
N TRP A 206 21.40 -19.70 3.77
CA TRP A 206 21.03 -18.38 3.29
C TRP A 206 21.99 -17.89 2.20
N ARG A 207 21.44 -17.53 1.04
CA ARG A 207 22.20 -16.94 -0.06
C ARG A 207 22.04 -15.43 -0.07
N ASN A 208 23.15 -14.71 -0.01
CA ASN A 208 23.15 -13.26 -0.20
C ASN A 208 22.83 -12.92 -1.66
N ILE A 209 21.79 -12.11 -1.86
CA ILE A 209 21.34 -11.64 -3.18
C ILE A 209 21.52 -10.13 -3.36
N SER A 210 22.11 -9.45 -2.38
CA SER A 210 22.52 -8.05 -2.49
C SER A 210 23.63 -7.85 -3.52
N SER A 211 23.61 -6.68 -4.17
CA SER A 211 24.69 -6.20 -5.02
C SER A 211 25.61 -5.23 -4.27
N PRO A 212 26.95 -5.26 -4.47
CA PRO A 212 27.69 -6.21 -5.31
C PRO A 212 27.82 -7.58 -4.64
N TRP A 213 27.68 -8.64 -5.45
CA TRP A 213 27.81 -10.02 -5.04
C TRP A 213 29.27 -10.33 -4.68
N ASN A 214 29.67 -10.12 -3.43
CA ASN A 214 30.91 -10.66 -2.91
C ASN A 214 30.59 -12.02 -2.31
N GLY A 215 30.90 -13.09 -3.04
CA GLY A 215 30.66 -14.50 -2.68
C GLY A 215 31.46 -15.02 -1.47
N SER A 216 31.73 -14.17 -0.49
CA SER A 216 32.16 -14.58 0.85
C SER A 216 30.95 -14.44 1.77
N GLU A 217 30.55 -15.56 2.38
CA GLU A 217 29.55 -15.65 3.45
C GLU A 217 29.50 -14.36 4.27
N SER A 218 28.35 -13.67 4.24
CA SER A 218 28.18 -12.48 5.07
C SER A 218 28.16 -12.94 6.53
N ASP A 219 29.13 -12.47 7.32
CA ASP A 219 29.16 -12.58 8.77
C ASP A 219 27.75 -12.45 9.36
N GLY A 220 27.25 -13.54 9.96
CA GLY A 220 26.42 -13.49 11.16
C GLY A 220 25.05 -12.82 11.09
N PHE A 221 24.39 -12.70 9.93
CA PHE A 221 22.95 -12.36 9.92
C PHE A 221 22.13 -13.61 10.33
N GLY A 222 22.15 -13.97 11.62
CA GLY A 222 21.43 -15.12 12.19
C GLY A 222 19.92 -14.87 12.27
N TRP A 223 19.10 -15.91 12.45
CA TRP A 223 17.62 -15.82 12.54
C TRP A 223 17.10 -14.67 13.43
N ASP A 224 17.77 -14.44 14.57
CA ASP A 224 17.41 -13.45 15.60
C ASP A 224 17.78 -12.00 15.24
N ASP A 225 18.37 -11.78 14.07
CA ASP A 225 18.96 -10.50 13.70
C ASP A 225 17.97 -9.58 12.94
N ASP A 226 18.22 -8.28 12.96
CA ASP A 226 17.24 -7.25 12.64
C ASP A 226 16.85 -7.17 11.14
N GLY A 227 15.63 -7.56 10.77
CA GLY A 227 15.16 -7.46 9.37
C GLY A 227 13.71 -7.88 9.10
N LEU A 228 13.19 -7.44 7.95
CA LEU A 228 11.88 -7.86 7.44
C LEU A 228 11.98 -9.24 6.78
N ARG A 229 10.96 -10.08 6.97
CA ARG A 229 10.83 -11.37 6.29
C ARG A 229 9.63 -11.41 5.35
N GLY A 230 9.82 -12.04 4.20
CA GLY A 230 8.77 -12.34 3.22
C GLY A 230 8.81 -13.81 2.82
N HIS A 231 7.72 -14.54 3.09
CA HIS A 231 7.53 -15.94 2.72
C HIS A 231 6.83 -16.00 1.36
N ILE A 232 7.43 -16.71 0.40
CA ILE A 232 6.98 -16.76 -0.99
C ILE A 232 6.32 -18.11 -1.25
N PHE A 233 5.00 -18.09 -1.38
CA PHE A 233 4.20 -19.26 -1.73
C PHE A 233 3.89 -19.24 -3.21
N VAL A 234 4.05 -20.37 -3.86
CA VAL A 234 3.87 -20.49 -5.31
C VAL A 234 2.92 -21.64 -5.59
N ASN A 235 1.98 -21.43 -6.52
CA ASN A 235 1.10 -22.51 -6.92
C ASN A 235 1.82 -23.53 -7.80
N LYS A 236 1.21 -24.70 -7.99
CA LYS A 236 1.77 -25.79 -8.79
C LYS A 236 2.12 -25.40 -10.23
N GLU A 237 1.36 -24.49 -10.84
CA GLU A 237 1.58 -24.00 -12.20
C GLU A 237 2.54 -22.81 -12.30
N GLU A 238 3.01 -22.27 -11.17
CA GLU A 238 3.92 -21.12 -11.09
C GLU A 238 3.40 -19.85 -11.78
N ASP A 239 2.07 -19.72 -11.90
CA ASP A 239 1.38 -18.57 -12.49
C ASP A 239 0.70 -17.67 -11.45
N ILE A 240 0.69 -18.06 -10.17
CA ILE A 240 0.24 -17.26 -9.03
C ILE A 240 1.25 -17.38 -7.89
N VAL A 241 1.69 -16.23 -7.38
CA VAL A 241 2.64 -16.12 -6.26
C VAL A 241 2.02 -15.30 -5.14
N VAL A 242 2.11 -15.77 -3.91
CA VAL A 242 1.71 -15.02 -2.72
C VAL A 242 2.95 -14.65 -1.91
N ILE A 243 3.14 -13.36 -1.68
CA ILE A 243 4.17 -12.83 -0.79
C ILE A 243 3.52 -12.55 0.57
N SER A 244 3.87 -13.34 1.58
CA SER A 244 3.41 -13.18 2.95
C SER A 244 4.46 -12.48 3.80
N PHE A 245 4.18 -11.28 4.30
CA PHE A 245 5.12 -10.55 5.15
C PHE A 245 4.92 -10.86 6.63
N LYS A 246 6.02 -11.13 7.33
CA LYS A 246 6.03 -11.23 8.79
C LYS A 246 5.73 -9.84 9.38
N GLY A 247 4.85 -9.79 10.36
CA GLY A 247 4.67 -8.62 11.22
C GLY A 247 5.45 -8.74 12.53
N THR A 248 5.07 -7.92 13.50
CA THR A 248 5.72 -7.82 14.80
C THR A 248 5.56 -9.12 15.58
N SER A 249 6.67 -9.69 16.06
CA SER A 249 6.63 -10.91 16.89
C SER A 249 5.62 -10.72 18.04
N ALA A 250 4.70 -11.68 18.25
CA ALA A 250 3.64 -11.61 19.26
C ALA A 250 4.16 -11.45 20.70
N GLN A 251 5.44 -11.74 20.90
CA GLN A 251 6.19 -11.54 22.13
C GLN A 251 6.45 -10.05 22.46
N GLY A 252 6.34 -9.14 21.48
CA GLY A 252 6.32 -7.69 21.72
C GLY A 252 5.06 -7.19 22.43
N LEU A 253 3.98 -7.98 22.49
CA LEU A 253 2.76 -7.60 23.19
C LEU A 253 2.92 -7.83 24.72
N PRO A 254 2.42 -6.92 25.58
CA PRO A 254 2.55 -7.00 27.02
C PRO A 254 1.97 -8.32 27.54
N GLY A 255 2.82 -9.08 28.24
CA GLY A 255 2.49 -10.43 28.74
C GLY A 255 3.17 -11.56 27.98
N SER A 256 3.96 -11.27 26.95
CA SER A 256 4.77 -12.24 26.23
C SER A 256 6.25 -11.81 26.26
N GLY A 257 7.19 -12.77 26.21
CA GLY A 257 8.61 -12.56 26.53
C GLY A 257 9.38 -11.59 25.62
N ILE A 258 10.69 -11.48 25.78
CA ILE A 258 11.52 -10.57 24.96
C ILE A 258 12.11 -11.38 23.79
N ASP A 259 11.80 -10.99 22.55
CA ASP A 259 12.52 -11.40 21.34
C ASP A 259 13.47 -10.27 20.90
N GLU A 260 14.62 -10.62 20.32
CA GLU A 260 15.67 -9.69 19.91
C GLU A 260 15.31 -8.92 18.61
N THR A 261 14.38 -9.43 17.78
CA THR A 261 13.87 -8.71 16.57
C THR A 261 12.85 -7.58 16.88
N THR A 262 12.39 -7.49 18.14
CA THR A 262 11.30 -6.59 18.56
C THR A 262 11.62 -5.10 18.37
N ALA A 263 12.90 -4.71 18.37
CA ALA A 263 13.29 -3.30 18.34
C ALA A 263 12.95 -2.63 17.01
N ASN A 264 13.30 -3.25 15.88
CA ASN A 264 13.02 -2.67 14.56
C ASN A 264 11.56 -2.81 14.15
N ASP A 265 10.90 -3.92 14.52
CA ASP A 265 9.45 -4.08 14.40
C ASP A 265 8.75 -2.88 15.05
N LYS A 266 9.09 -2.59 16.31
CA LYS A 266 8.54 -1.48 17.09
C LYS A 266 8.85 -0.10 16.52
N ILE A 267 10.05 0.11 15.98
CA ILE A 267 10.39 1.39 15.32
C ILE A 267 9.50 1.59 14.10
N ASN A 268 9.33 0.57 13.27
CA ASN A 268 8.52 0.66 12.05
C ASN A 268 7.02 0.79 12.37
N ASP A 269 6.50 0.04 13.34
CA ASP A 269 5.14 0.20 13.86
C ASP A 269 4.89 1.65 14.29
N ASN A 270 5.77 2.16 15.15
CA ASN A 270 5.66 3.52 15.67
C ASN A 270 5.82 4.58 14.59
N LEU A 271 6.62 4.33 13.55
CA LEU A 271 6.80 5.26 12.45
C LEU A 271 5.56 5.28 11.53
N LEU A 272 5.00 4.11 11.23
CA LEU A 272 3.86 3.95 10.32
C LEU A 272 2.53 4.39 10.94
N PHE A 273 2.29 4.05 12.21
CA PHE A 273 0.96 4.12 12.83
C PHE A 273 0.83 5.18 13.92
N SER A 274 1.88 5.94 14.21
CA SER A 274 1.77 7.10 15.11
C SER A 274 1.45 8.39 14.35
N CYS A 275 0.84 9.32 15.07
CA CYS A 275 0.54 10.63 14.54
C CYS A 275 1.80 11.49 14.36
N CYS A 276 2.82 11.31 15.20
CA CYS A 276 4.08 12.02 15.09
C CYS A 276 5.20 11.32 15.87
N CYS A 277 6.05 10.56 15.17
CA CYS A 277 7.28 9.95 15.70
C CYS A 277 7.12 9.24 17.07
N ALA A 278 6.02 8.50 17.30
CA ALA A 278 5.72 7.82 18.55
C ALA A 278 5.52 8.74 19.77
N ARG A 279 5.13 10.01 19.55
CA ARG A 279 4.97 10.97 20.63
C ARG A 279 3.63 10.79 21.35
N VAL A 280 3.53 9.75 22.19
CA VAL A 280 2.32 9.44 22.98
C VAL A 280 2.24 10.24 24.29
N SER A 281 3.36 10.41 24.99
CA SER A 281 3.43 11.21 26.22
C SER A 281 4.81 11.82 26.43
N TYR A 282 4.97 12.69 27.44
CA TYR A 282 6.24 13.37 27.70
C TYR A 282 7.38 12.43 28.11
N LEU A 283 7.05 11.22 28.60
CA LEU A 283 8.00 10.20 29.05
C LEU A 283 8.59 9.35 27.91
N TRP A 284 8.07 9.49 26.69
CA TRP A 284 8.51 8.71 25.54
C TRP A 284 9.65 9.38 24.78
N THR A 285 10.59 8.54 24.32
CA THR A 285 11.56 8.90 23.28
C THR A 285 10.90 8.74 21.92
N THR A 286 11.01 9.74 21.06
CA THR A 286 10.47 9.69 19.71
C THR A 286 11.33 8.79 18.80
N VAL A 287 10.71 8.15 17.82
CA VAL A 287 11.43 7.32 16.81
C VAL A 287 12.05 8.16 15.68
N CYS A 288 11.68 9.43 15.59
CA CYS A 288 12.26 10.44 14.70
C CYS A 288 12.19 11.84 15.31
N ASP A 289 12.90 12.80 14.70
CA ASP A 289 13.04 14.18 15.19
C ASP A 289 12.02 15.16 14.58
N CYS A 290 10.92 14.66 14.02
CA CYS A 290 9.91 15.50 13.35
C CYS A 290 8.93 16.18 14.32
N TYR A 291 8.89 15.75 15.58
CA TYR A 291 8.09 16.40 16.61
C TYR A 291 8.65 17.78 16.95
N THR A 292 7.81 18.80 16.89
CA THR A 292 8.26 20.18 17.13
C THR A 292 7.87 20.66 18.54
N LYS A 293 6.59 20.56 18.88
CA LYS A 293 6.00 20.95 20.17
C LYS A 293 4.57 20.42 20.25
N SER A 294 3.89 20.64 21.38
CA SER A 294 2.51 20.25 21.68
C SER A 294 1.61 20.06 20.45
N TYR A 295 1.26 18.80 20.16
CA TYR A 295 0.41 18.41 19.03
C TYR A 295 0.82 19.05 17.69
N THR A 296 2.11 19.31 17.48
CA THR A 296 2.63 19.93 16.25
C THR A 296 3.77 19.10 15.70
N CYS A 297 3.64 18.65 14.46
CA CYS A 297 4.63 17.82 13.77
C CYS A 297 5.02 18.44 12.44
N ASP A 298 6.28 18.24 12.03
CA ASP A 298 6.73 18.54 10.67
C ASP A 298 6.35 17.38 9.74
N GLU A 299 5.39 17.64 8.86
CA GLU A 299 4.90 16.65 7.89
C GLU A 299 5.94 16.33 6.83
N SER A 300 6.69 17.33 6.34
CA SER A 300 7.75 17.11 5.35
C SER A 300 8.87 16.24 5.93
N CYS A 301 9.14 16.35 7.24
CA CYS A 301 10.04 15.46 7.95
C CYS A 301 9.47 14.04 8.07
N LEU A 302 8.22 13.86 8.51
CA LEU A 302 7.59 12.53 8.64
C LEU A 302 7.56 11.77 7.31
N GLU A 303 7.16 12.47 6.25
CA GLU A 303 7.17 11.97 4.88
C GLU A 303 8.58 11.46 4.48
N ARG A 304 9.63 12.20 4.82
CA ARG A 304 11.02 11.80 4.53
C ARG A 304 11.50 10.62 5.38
N GLU A 305 11.13 10.57 6.66
CA GLU A 305 11.47 9.46 7.55
C GLU A 305 10.86 8.15 7.06
N LEU A 306 9.57 8.13 6.71
CA LEU A 306 8.87 6.94 6.20
C LEU A 306 9.49 6.36 4.92
N ARG A 307 10.23 7.17 4.16
CA ARG A 307 10.87 6.77 2.89
C ARG A 307 12.36 6.49 3.02
N LYS A 308 12.94 6.41 4.22
CA LYS A 308 14.35 6.01 4.29
C LYS A 308 14.50 4.53 3.92
N LYS A 309 15.55 4.23 3.17
CA LYS A 309 15.85 2.87 2.66
C LYS A 309 16.15 1.85 3.76
N ASP A 310 16.38 2.32 4.97
CA ASP A 310 16.69 1.52 6.15
C ASP A 310 15.45 1.20 7.00
N TYR A 311 14.24 1.44 6.50
CA TYR A 311 12.97 1.02 7.11
C TYR A 311 12.22 -0.04 6.28
N TYR A 312 11.22 -0.67 6.89
CA TYR A 312 10.54 -1.83 6.32
C TYR A 312 9.78 -1.55 5.04
N TYR A 313 9.23 -0.35 4.84
CA TYR A 313 8.56 -0.05 3.58
C TYR A 313 9.48 -0.27 2.37
N TRP A 314 10.75 0.16 2.43
CA TRP A 314 11.70 -0.09 1.35
C TRP A 314 12.14 -1.56 1.27
N ALA A 315 12.37 -2.20 2.40
CA ALA A 315 12.66 -3.64 2.44
C ALA A 315 11.55 -4.47 1.75
N THR A 316 10.28 -4.07 1.91
CA THR A 316 9.13 -4.66 1.23
C THR A 316 9.22 -4.49 -0.29
N LEU A 317 9.62 -3.32 -0.80
CA LEU A 317 9.81 -3.08 -2.23
C LEU A 317 10.95 -3.94 -2.79
N ASP A 318 12.07 -4.04 -2.08
CA ASP A 318 13.23 -4.84 -2.50
C ASP A 318 12.91 -6.34 -2.55
N ILE A 319 12.13 -6.87 -1.59
CA ILE A 319 11.62 -8.24 -1.65
C ILE A 319 10.73 -8.44 -2.88
N TYR A 320 9.75 -7.55 -3.11
CA TYR A 320 8.88 -7.63 -4.28
C TYR A 320 9.66 -7.61 -5.60
N LYS A 321 10.66 -6.74 -5.73
CA LYS A 321 11.52 -6.64 -6.91
C LYS A 321 12.23 -7.95 -7.25
N GLN A 322 12.68 -8.69 -6.24
CA GLN A 322 13.30 -10.00 -6.47
C GLN A 322 12.28 -11.05 -6.92
N VAL A 323 11.09 -11.04 -6.30
CA VAL A 323 9.99 -11.95 -6.66
C VAL A 323 9.48 -11.68 -8.08
N GLU A 324 9.30 -10.41 -8.46
CA GLU A 324 8.88 -10.02 -9.80
C GLU A 324 9.90 -10.45 -10.86
N LYS A 325 11.20 -10.32 -10.57
CA LYS A 325 12.27 -10.79 -11.46
C LYS A 325 12.27 -12.31 -11.63
N GLU A 326 11.95 -13.05 -10.56
CA GLU A 326 11.91 -14.52 -10.58
C GLU A 326 10.63 -15.05 -11.25
N TYR A 327 9.51 -14.36 -11.06
CA TYR A 327 8.19 -14.74 -11.58
C TYR A 327 7.56 -13.64 -12.45
N PRO A 328 8.20 -13.22 -13.57
CA PRO A 328 7.80 -12.04 -14.34
C PRO A 328 6.45 -12.15 -15.06
N LYS A 329 5.85 -13.34 -15.07
CA LYS A 329 4.56 -13.61 -15.73
C LYS A 329 3.47 -14.04 -14.75
N ALA A 330 3.80 -14.21 -13.47
CA ALA A 330 2.83 -14.67 -12.49
C ALA A 330 1.96 -13.50 -12.01
N ALA A 331 0.72 -13.81 -11.61
CA ALA A 331 -0.07 -12.91 -10.78
C ALA A 331 0.52 -12.90 -9.36
N ILE A 332 0.97 -11.73 -8.90
CA ILE A 332 1.52 -11.59 -7.55
C ILE A 332 0.43 -11.03 -6.63
N TRP A 333 0.17 -11.75 -5.54
CA TRP A 333 -0.68 -11.33 -4.42
C TRP A 333 0.19 -11.06 -3.20
N THR A 334 -0.27 -10.18 -2.32
CA THR A 334 0.41 -9.92 -1.06
C THR A 334 -0.51 -10.24 0.12
N ALA A 335 0.06 -10.76 1.19
CA ALA A 335 -0.65 -11.04 2.41
C ALA A 335 0.22 -10.74 3.64
N GLY A 336 -0.41 -10.63 4.79
CA GLY A 336 0.31 -10.51 6.05
C GLY A 336 -0.62 -10.21 7.22
N HIS A 337 -0.06 -10.30 8.41
CA HIS A 337 -0.74 -10.01 9.67
C HIS A 337 -0.10 -8.81 10.38
N SER A 338 -0.89 -7.99 11.07
CA SER A 338 -0.40 -6.85 11.85
C SER A 338 0.47 -5.91 11.00
N LEU A 339 1.68 -5.55 11.46
CA LEU A 339 2.68 -4.81 10.67
C LEU A 339 2.92 -5.41 9.28
N GLY A 340 3.00 -6.73 9.16
CA GLY A 340 3.19 -7.43 7.89
C GLY A 340 1.99 -7.25 6.95
N GLY A 341 0.78 -7.20 7.50
CA GLY A 341 -0.44 -6.90 6.74
C GLY A 341 -0.45 -5.48 6.19
N ALA A 342 -0.08 -4.49 7.01
CA ALA A 342 0.05 -3.11 6.55
C ALA A 342 1.14 -2.96 5.47
N LEU A 343 2.29 -3.63 5.61
CA LEU A 343 3.32 -3.64 4.57
C LEU A 343 2.81 -4.29 3.27
N ALA A 344 2.03 -5.36 3.37
CA ALA A 344 1.42 -6.02 2.22
C ALA A 344 0.46 -5.10 1.45
N THR A 345 -0.36 -4.30 2.15
CA THR A 345 -1.31 -3.38 1.51
C THR A 345 -0.66 -2.10 1.01
N LEU A 346 0.38 -1.60 1.68
CA LEU A 346 1.22 -0.52 1.17
C LEU A 346 1.89 -0.94 -0.15
N LEU A 347 2.49 -2.13 -0.21
CA LEU A 347 3.04 -2.69 -1.45
C LEU A 347 1.96 -2.89 -2.52
N GLY A 348 0.79 -3.42 -2.11
CA GLY A 348 -0.38 -3.57 -2.97
C GLY A 348 -0.80 -2.26 -3.61
N ARG A 349 -0.76 -1.16 -2.86
CA ARG A 349 -1.04 0.18 -3.40
C ARG A 349 0.09 0.70 -4.29
N THR A 350 1.34 0.43 -3.94
CA THR A 350 2.50 0.88 -4.72
C THR A 350 2.50 0.34 -6.16
N TYR A 351 2.17 -0.94 -6.35
CA TYR A 351 2.19 -1.58 -7.68
C TYR A 351 0.81 -1.98 -8.21
N GLY A 352 -0.27 -1.73 -7.46
CA GLY A 352 -1.63 -2.16 -7.80
C GLY A 352 -1.82 -3.68 -7.68
N LEU A 353 -1.27 -4.33 -6.67
CA LEU A 353 -1.39 -5.77 -6.46
C LEU A 353 -2.63 -6.10 -5.60
N PRO A 354 -3.29 -7.24 -5.82
CA PRO A 354 -4.24 -7.77 -4.85
C PRO A 354 -3.55 -8.01 -3.49
N ALA A 355 -4.11 -7.45 -2.42
CA ALA A 355 -3.52 -7.51 -1.07
C ALA A 355 -4.55 -7.87 0.00
N VAL A 356 -4.25 -8.84 0.85
CA VAL A 356 -5.11 -9.26 1.98
C VAL A 356 -4.35 -9.13 3.29
N ALA A 357 -4.80 -8.22 4.15
CA ALA A 357 -4.22 -7.99 5.46
C ALA A 357 -5.13 -8.54 6.57
N PHE A 358 -4.52 -9.18 7.56
CA PHE A 358 -5.20 -9.68 8.77
C PHE A 358 -4.84 -8.82 9.97
N GLU A 359 -5.85 -8.28 10.66
CA GLU A 359 -5.70 -7.41 11.84
C GLU A 359 -4.65 -6.30 11.65
N ALA A 360 -4.51 -5.75 10.44
CA ALA A 360 -3.55 -4.68 10.20
C ALA A 360 -4.02 -3.37 10.85
N PRO A 361 -3.10 -2.58 11.46
CA PRO A 361 -3.41 -1.21 11.87
C PRO A 361 -3.84 -0.34 10.68
N GLY A 362 -4.49 0.79 10.94
CA GLY A 362 -4.92 1.73 9.90
C GLY A 362 -3.75 2.23 9.06
N ASP A 363 -3.71 1.86 7.78
CA ASP A 363 -2.59 2.11 6.86
C ASP A 363 -2.78 3.35 5.95
N LEU A 364 -3.95 4.00 5.98
CA LEU A 364 -4.28 5.12 5.08
C LEU A 364 -3.39 6.33 5.30
N LEU A 365 -3.08 6.66 6.55
CA LEU A 365 -2.19 7.79 6.87
C LEU A 365 -0.77 7.53 6.35
N ALA A 366 -0.25 6.32 6.55
CA ALA A 366 1.06 5.90 6.02
C ALA A 366 1.07 5.96 4.49
N ALA A 367 0.05 5.42 3.83
CA ALA A 367 -0.09 5.47 2.36
C ALA A 367 -0.10 6.90 1.81
N ARG A 368 -0.78 7.83 2.49
CA ARG A 368 -0.79 9.26 2.13
C ARG A 368 0.57 9.90 2.32
N ARG A 369 1.23 9.67 3.46
CA ARG A 369 2.57 10.21 3.75
C ARG A 369 3.63 9.68 2.78
N LEU A 370 3.47 8.44 2.32
CA LEU A 370 4.30 7.81 1.31
C LEU A 370 3.99 8.30 -0.13
N HIS A 371 2.98 9.18 -0.32
CA HIS A 371 2.54 9.68 -1.63
C HIS A 371 2.25 8.52 -2.60
N LEU A 372 1.71 7.42 -2.07
CA LEU A 372 1.37 6.26 -2.89
C LEU A 372 0.29 6.65 -3.91
N PRO A 373 0.26 6.00 -5.08
CA PRO A 373 -0.66 6.36 -6.13
C PRO A 373 -2.11 6.09 -5.69
N PHE A 374 -2.93 7.15 -5.71
CA PHE A 374 -4.37 7.07 -5.51
C PHE A 374 -5.06 7.35 -6.85
N PRO A 375 -5.84 6.40 -7.38
CA PRO A 375 -6.52 6.58 -8.65
C PRO A 375 -7.61 7.66 -8.55
N PRO A 376 -7.68 8.57 -9.54
CA PRO A 376 -8.64 9.67 -9.50
C PRO A 376 -10.07 9.13 -9.62
N GLY A 377 -10.92 9.51 -8.65
CA GLY A 377 -12.36 9.23 -8.70
C GLY A 377 -12.73 7.75 -8.62
N LEU A 378 -11.86 6.88 -8.08
CA LEU A 378 -12.23 5.49 -7.95
C LEU A 378 -13.38 5.28 -6.98
N PRO A 379 -14.35 4.42 -7.33
CA PRO A 379 -15.06 3.68 -6.34
C PRO A 379 -14.06 2.77 -5.62
N SER A 380 -13.90 2.94 -4.31
CA SER A 380 -12.97 2.17 -3.47
C SER A 380 -13.14 0.65 -3.56
N TYR A 381 -14.24 0.17 -4.15
CA TYR A 381 -14.46 -1.25 -4.35
C TYR A 381 -13.55 -1.90 -5.42
N GLN A 382 -12.81 -1.12 -6.21
CA GLN A 382 -11.93 -1.57 -7.31
C GLN A 382 -10.43 -1.59 -6.96
N GLU A 383 -10.05 -1.35 -5.70
CA GLU A 383 -8.63 -1.23 -5.29
C GLU A 383 -7.95 -2.58 -4.97
N GLY A 384 -8.68 -3.71 -4.96
CA GLY A 384 -8.11 -5.04 -4.70
C GLY A 384 -7.35 -5.18 -3.38
N ILE A 385 -7.66 -4.33 -2.39
CA ILE A 385 -7.08 -4.35 -1.05
C ILE A 385 -8.19 -4.68 -0.06
N TRP A 386 -7.96 -5.68 0.79
CA TRP A 386 -8.91 -6.14 1.81
C TRP A 386 -8.22 -6.25 3.17
N HIS A 387 -8.79 -5.57 4.15
CA HIS A 387 -8.40 -5.62 5.55
C HIS A 387 -9.42 -6.46 6.31
N ILE A 388 -9.03 -7.68 6.68
CA ILE A 388 -9.86 -8.63 7.42
C ILE A 388 -9.48 -8.51 8.90
N GLY A 389 -10.46 -8.25 9.76
CA GLY A 389 -10.21 -8.17 11.19
C GLY A 389 -11.48 -8.30 12.02
N HIS A 390 -11.37 -8.12 13.33
CA HIS A 390 -12.52 -8.22 14.24
C HIS A 390 -12.61 -7.06 15.24
N ASN A 391 -13.82 -6.69 15.64
CA ASN A 391 -14.03 -5.51 16.49
C ASN A 391 -13.56 -5.65 17.95
N ALA A 392 -13.14 -6.85 18.37
CA ALA A 392 -12.49 -7.09 19.65
C ALA A 392 -10.96 -6.89 19.63
N ASP A 393 -10.35 -6.54 18.49
CA ASP A 393 -8.93 -6.21 18.37
C ASP A 393 -8.76 -4.68 18.45
N PRO A 394 -8.13 -4.15 19.50
CA PRO A 394 -7.92 -2.72 19.62
C PRO A 394 -6.91 -2.16 18.61
N ILE A 395 -6.02 -2.98 18.03
CA ILE A 395 -5.02 -2.53 17.05
C ILE A 395 -5.69 -2.31 15.69
N PHE A 396 -6.39 -3.32 15.16
CA PHE A 396 -7.17 -3.18 13.94
C PHE A 396 -8.20 -2.05 14.03
N MET A 397 -8.92 -1.94 15.15
CA MET A 397 -9.92 -0.89 15.34
C MET A 397 -9.32 0.50 15.62
N GLY A 398 -8.00 0.61 15.81
CA GLY A 398 -7.32 1.87 16.15
C GLY A 398 -7.72 2.45 17.52
N THR A 399 -8.19 1.60 18.43
CA THR A 399 -8.58 1.98 19.81
C THR A 399 -7.48 1.73 20.84
N CYS A 400 -6.37 1.09 20.44
CA CYS A 400 -5.19 0.90 21.27
C CYS A 400 -4.30 2.16 21.36
N ASN A 401 -4.93 3.30 21.68
CA ASN A 401 -4.30 4.63 21.57
C ASN A 401 -4.20 5.37 22.92
N GLY A 402 -3.31 6.36 22.97
CA GLY A 402 -3.12 7.21 24.16
C GLY A 402 -2.24 6.59 25.25
N ALA A 403 -1.81 7.44 26.20
CA ALA A 403 -0.74 7.14 27.16
C ALA A 403 -1.04 6.01 28.16
N SER A 404 -2.31 5.69 28.40
CA SER A 404 -2.75 4.62 29.31
C SER A 404 -3.17 3.34 28.60
N SER A 405 -3.07 3.26 27.27
CA SER A 405 -3.41 2.04 26.53
C SER A 405 -2.39 0.93 26.79
N SER A 406 -2.82 -0.32 26.62
CA SER A 406 -1.92 -1.49 26.67
C SER A 406 -0.80 -1.39 25.63
N CYS A 407 -1.10 -0.91 24.42
CA CYS A 407 -0.08 -0.69 23.39
C CYS A 407 0.96 0.33 23.85
N SER A 408 0.53 1.46 24.41
CA SER A 408 1.44 2.47 24.94
C SER A 408 2.29 1.91 26.09
N ILE A 409 1.71 1.17 27.02
CA ILE A 409 2.48 0.55 28.12
C ILE A 409 3.56 -0.40 27.59
N ALA A 410 3.31 -1.06 26.46
CA ALA A 410 4.31 -1.88 25.77
C ALA A 410 5.20 -1.14 24.79
N GLY A 411 5.05 0.18 24.66
CA GLY A 411 5.87 1.04 23.82
C GLY A 411 5.47 1.11 22.34
N TYR A 412 4.24 0.73 22.01
CA TYR A 412 3.64 0.91 20.69
C TYR A 412 2.71 2.12 20.68
N ALA A 413 2.90 2.99 19.69
CA ALA A 413 2.12 4.19 19.42
C ALA A 413 1.17 3.92 18.25
N MET A 414 0.14 3.11 18.50
CA MET A 414 -0.88 2.71 17.52
C MET A 414 -2.03 3.72 17.52
N GLU A 415 -1.85 4.84 16.82
CA GLU A 415 -2.80 5.96 16.82
C GLU A 415 -3.70 6.01 15.57
N THR A 416 -3.40 5.22 14.54
CA THR A 416 -4.18 5.17 13.29
C THR A 416 -5.30 4.13 13.33
N SER A 417 -6.38 4.44 12.63
CA SER A 417 -7.62 3.66 12.53
C SER A 417 -8.16 3.59 11.11
N CYS A 418 -7.71 4.45 10.20
CA CYS A 418 -8.23 4.51 8.84
C CYS A 418 -7.49 3.53 7.93
N HIS A 419 -8.22 2.63 7.29
CA HIS A 419 -7.67 1.70 6.29
C HIS A 419 -7.85 2.19 4.85
N THR A 420 -6.94 1.77 3.99
CA THR A 420 -7.09 1.79 2.54
C THR A 420 -8.03 0.66 2.05
N GLY A 421 -8.52 0.71 0.81
CA GLY A 421 -9.28 -0.41 0.23
C GLY A 421 -10.62 -0.69 0.94
N LYS A 422 -10.91 -1.99 1.19
CA LYS A 422 -12.10 -2.48 1.88
C LYS A 422 -11.76 -3.02 3.26
N THR A 423 -12.69 -2.91 4.20
CA THR A 423 -12.62 -3.54 5.53
C THR A 423 -13.68 -4.64 5.65
N CYS A 424 -13.28 -5.82 6.11
CA CYS A 424 -14.12 -6.99 6.33
C CYS A 424 -14.07 -7.31 7.82
N VAL A 425 -15.07 -6.86 8.59
CA VAL A 425 -15.02 -6.86 10.06
C VAL A 425 -15.96 -7.90 10.65
N TYR A 426 -15.44 -8.81 11.47
CA TYR A 426 -16.24 -9.72 12.29
C TYR A 426 -16.68 -9.04 13.59
N ASP A 427 -17.94 -9.24 14.00
CA ASP A 427 -18.49 -8.66 15.23
C ASP A 427 -18.32 -9.62 16.43
N ALA A 428 -17.06 -9.93 16.76
CA ALA A 428 -16.71 -10.82 17.87
C ALA A 428 -17.27 -10.36 19.23
N VAL A 429 -17.40 -9.05 19.43
CA VAL A 429 -17.95 -8.48 20.67
C VAL A 429 -19.42 -8.84 20.84
N ASN A 430 -20.26 -8.61 19.83
CA ASN A 430 -21.69 -8.88 19.96
C ASN A 430 -22.04 -10.36 19.71
N ASP A 431 -21.40 -10.99 18.72
CA ASP A 431 -21.75 -12.35 18.29
C ASP A 431 -21.17 -13.42 19.22
N LYS A 432 -19.98 -13.17 19.79
CA LYS A 432 -19.26 -14.14 20.65
C LYS A 432 -19.00 -13.64 22.08
N GLY A 433 -19.40 -12.41 22.42
CA GLY A 433 -19.22 -11.84 23.76
C GLY A 433 -17.76 -11.52 24.11
N TRP A 434 -16.88 -11.37 23.10
CA TRP A 434 -15.48 -11.05 23.35
C TRP A 434 -15.34 -9.64 23.94
N HIS A 435 -14.41 -9.48 24.87
CA HIS A 435 -13.99 -8.15 25.31
C HIS A 435 -12.86 -7.64 24.41
N VAL A 436 -12.82 -6.33 24.18
CA VAL A 436 -11.70 -5.69 23.48
C VAL A 436 -10.43 -5.97 24.27
N ASN A 437 -9.53 -6.72 23.64
CA ASN A 437 -8.30 -7.17 24.27
C ASN A 437 -7.24 -7.32 23.19
N MET A 438 -6.04 -6.81 23.50
CA MET A 438 -4.89 -6.90 22.63
C MET A 438 -4.39 -8.34 22.43
N LEU A 439 -4.74 -9.29 23.31
CA LEU A 439 -4.49 -10.71 23.04
C LEU A 439 -5.30 -11.24 21.86
N ASN A 440 -6.45 -10.63 21.55
CA ASN A 440 -7.27 -11.05 20.42
C ASN A 440 -6.63 -10.68 19.08
N HIS A 441 -5.68 -9.73 19.06
CA HIS A 441 -4.91 -9.37 17.87
C HIS A 441 -4.08 -10.53 17.31
N ARG A 442 -3.74 -11.56 18.11
CA ARG A 442 -2.80 -12.60 17.67
C ARG A 442 -3.39 -13.39 16.50
N ILE A 443 -2.58 -13.63 15.47
CA ILE A 443 -3.01 -14.37 14.27
C ILE A 443 -3.62 -15.74 14.58
N HIS A 444 -3.10 -16.47 15.57
CA HIS A 444 -3.66 -17.76 15.99
C HIS A 444 -5.05 -17.59 16.63
N THR A 445 -5.25 -16.55 17.43
CA THR A 445 -6.58 -16.21 17.99
C THR A 445 -7.57 -15.82 16.88
N VAL A 446 -7.11 -15.15 15.83
CA VAL A 446 -7.94 -14.81 14.66
C VAL A 446 -8.32 -16.08 13.89
N ILE A 447 -7.36 -16.97 13.61
CA ILE A 447 -7.65 -18.22 12.87
C ILE A 447 -8.61 -19.10 13.70
N ASP A 448 -8.24 -19.40 14.94
CA ASP A 448 -8.93 -20.41 15.76
C ASP A 448 -10.21 -19.87 16.41
N GLY A 449 -10.27 -18.58 16.75
CA GLY A 449 -11.41 -17.98 17.44
C GLY A 449 -12.40 -17.25 16.53
N ILE A 450 -11.98 -16.86 15.31
CA ILE A 450 -12.80 -16.10 14.36
C ILE A 450 -12.96 -16.85 13.04
N LEU A 451 -11.88 -17.04 12.28
CA LEU A 451 -12.00 -17.50 10.89
C LEU A 451 -12.56 -18.92 10.78
N THR A 452 -12.15 -19.82 11.68
CA THR A 452 -12.68 -21.19 11.70
C THR A 452 -14.07 -21.28 12.33
N GLU A 453 -14.39 -20.33 13.20
CA GLU A 453 -15.54 -20.33 14.11
C GLU A 453 -16.80 -19.62 13.57
N TYR A 454 -16.66 -18.75 12.57
CA TYR A 454 -17.80 -18.16 11.84
C TYR A 454 -18.13 -19.00 10.60
N ASP A 455 -19.41 -19.22 10.32
CA ASP A 455 -19.85 -20.00 9.15
C ASP A 455 -19.56 -19.28 7.82
N GLU A 456 -19.76 -17.97 7.80
CA GLU A 456 -19.54 -17.11 6.62
C GLU A 456 -18.38 -16.15 6.87
N VAL A 457 -17.68 -15.79 5.79
CA VAL A 457 -16.66 -14.73 5.85
C VAL A 457 -17.31 -13.36 6.05
N ALA A 458 -16.61 -12.47 6.76
CA ALA A 458 -17.07 -11.11 6.96
C ALA A 458 -17.28 -10.37 5.64
N LYS A 459 -18.36 -9.61 5.54
CA LYS A 459 -18.64 -8.79 4.35
C LYS A 459 -17.64 -7.65 4.24
N CYS A 460 -16.94 -7.59 3.12
CA CYS A 460 -15.97 -6.53 2.84
C CYS A 460 -16.65 -5.26 2.30
N LEU A 461 -16.62 -4.19 3.09
CA LEU A 461 -17.27 -2.92 2.78
C LEU A 461 -16.24 -1.81 2.55
N LYS A 462 -16.69 -0.74 1.89
CA LYS A 462 -15.93 0.51 1.84
C LYS A 462 -15.87 1.09 3.27
N PRO A 463 -14.70 1.48 3.77
CA PRO A 463 -14.60 2.18 5.05
C PRO A 463 -15.36 3.50 5.02
N GLU A 464 -16.01 3.82 6.14
CA GLU A 464 -16.62 5.13 6.34
C GLU A 464 -15.57 6.26 6.28
N PRO A 465 -15.97 7.51 5.98
CA PRO A 465 -15.04 8.65 6.00
C PRO A 465 -14.30 8.71 7.34
N CYS A 466 -12.97 8.61 7.26
CA CYS A 466 -12.10 8.47 8.42
C CYS A 466 -10.97 9.50 8.37
N ILE A 467 -10.63 10.06 9.53
CA ILE A 467 -9.55 11.04 9.70
C ILE A 467 -8.74 10.64 10.92
N ASP A 468 -7.54 10.13 10.69
CA ASP A 468 -6.56 9.90 11.75
C ASP A 468 -5.94 11.22 12.21
N CYS A 469 -5.49 11.26 13.46
CA CYS A 469 -4.65 12.32 13.99
C CYS A 469 -5.25 13.74 13.90
N TYR A 470 -6.58 13.85 13.95
CA TYR A 470 -7.30 15.13 13.81
C TYR A 470 -6.79 16.25 14.75
N ASN A 471 -6.34 15.89 15.96
CA ASN A 471 -5.85 16.85 16.94
C ASN A 471 -4.43 17.38 16.66
N TRP A 472 -3.71 16.81 15.69
CA TRP A 472 -2.35 17.21 15.35
C TRP A 472 -2.32 18.33 14.30
N ASN A 473 -1.48 19.33 14.56
CA ASN A 473 -1.16 20.41 13.65
C ASN A 473 0.10 20.07 12.83
N TYR A 474 -0.08 19.85 11.54
CA TYR A 474 1.01 19.48 10.63
C TYR A 474 1.55 20.72 9.91
N ILE A 475 2.80 21.09 10.21
CA ILE A 475 3.50 22.16 9.52
C ILE A 475 4.35 21.58 8.38
N ARG A 476 4.57 22.37 7.33
CA ARG A 476 5.48 22.03 6.22
C ARG A 476 6.59 23.05 6.14
N ASP A 477 7.79 22.60 5.80
CA ASP A 477 8.96 23.46 5.65
C ASP A 477 8.76 24.47 4.50
N LYS A 478 9.11 25.74 4.76
CA LYS A 478 8.91 26.84 3.78
C LYS A 478 9.86 26.79 2.58
N SER A 479 10.83 25.86 2.55
CA SER A 479 11.76 25.67 1.42
C SER A 479 11.09 25.11 0.17
N ASP A 480 9.92 24.48 0.28
CA ASP A 480 9.16 23.93 -0.86
C ASP A 480 8.41 24.98 -1.68
N THR A 481 8.43 26.25 -1.22
CA THR A 481 7.95 27.37 -2.04
C THR A 481 9.10 27.83 -2.91
N ILE A 482 9.15 27.33 -4.15
CA ILE A 482 10.09 27.78 -5.18
C ILE A 482 10.11 29.30 -5.20
N SER A 483 11.27 29.86 -4.84
CA SER A 483 11.61 31.25 -4.99
C SER A 483 11.52 31.60 -6.48
N SER A 484 10.37 32.10 -6.92
CA SER A 484 10.23 32.78 -8.20
C SER A 484 10.90 34.15 -8.10
N THR A 485 12.21 34.16 -7.87
CA THR A 485 12.99 35.39 -8.03
C THR A 485 13.26 35.54 -9.52
N ALA A 486 12.36 36.24 -10.19
CA ALA A 486 12.57 36.73 -11.54
C ALA A 486 13.94 37.44 -11.61
N THR A 487 14.83 36.90 -12.41
CA THR A 487 16.16 37.43 -12.69
C THR A 487 16.00 38.79 -13.38
N LYS A 488 15.86 39.86 -12.60
CA LYS A 488 16.06 41.22 -13.12
C LYS A 488 17.56 41.45 -13.21
N SER A 489 18.06 41.30 -14.43
CA SER A 489 19.33 41.84 -14.88
C SER A 489 19.43 43.31 -14.47
N SER A 490 20.35 43.64 -13.57
CA SER A 490 20.79 45.02 -13.36
C SER A 490 22.30 45.08 -13.32
N THR A 491 22.82 45.76 -14.33
CA THR A 491 24.20 46.10 -14.65
C THR A 491 24.98 46.61 -13.43
N LYS A 492 26.14 45.99 -13.15
CA LYS A 492 27.12 46.50 -12.17
C LYS A 492 27.74 47.80 -12.69
N THR A 493 27.64 48.87 -11.91
CA THR A 493 28.60 49.99 -11.95
C THR A 493 29.24 50.13 -10.58
N LYS A 494 30.58 50.12 -10.58
CA LYS A 494 31.46 50.18 -9.41
C LYS A 494 31.29 51.49 -8.62
N LYS A 495 31.34 51.43 -7.28
CA LYS A 495 32.14 52.37 -6.47
C LYS A 495 32.40 51.86 -5.04
N MET A 496 33.54 52.32 -4.55
CA MET A 496 34.28 51.96 -3.34
C MET A 496 33.68 52.46 -2.02
N HIS A 497 34.11 51.77 -0.97
CA HIS A 497 34.57 52.25 0.35
C HIS A 497 33.67 52.13 1.60
N GLN A 498 34.30 51.46 2.57
CA GLN A 498 34.55 51.82 3.97
C GLN A 498 33.79 51.09 5.08
N THR A 499 34.63 50.46 5.90
CA THR A 499 34.45 49.79 7.18
C THR A 499 33.88 50.72 8.26
N SER A 500 32.99 50.21 9.11
CA SER A 500 33.00 50.51 10.56
C SER A 500 32.07 49.56 11.34
N THR A 501 32.54 49.18 12.52
CA THR A 501 31.93 48.35 13.55
C THR A 501 30.96 49.16 14.43
N SER A 502 29.87 48.55 14.93
CA SER A 502 29.43 48.55 16.36
C SER A 502 27.95 48.15 16.59
N LYS A 503 27.78 47.15 17.46
CA LYS A 503 26.71 46.69 18.38
C LYS A 503 25.34 47.42 18.54
N VAL A 504 24.32 46.59 18.85
CA VAL A 504 23.28 46.64 19.94
C VAL A 504 21.82 46.43 19.47
N HIS A 505 21.14 45.52 20.18
CA HIS A 505 19.71 45.19 20.26
C HIS A 505 18.68 46.32 20.02
N SER A 506 17.54 45.95 19.42
CA SER A 506 16.21 46.16 20.04
C SER A 506 15.11 45.32 19.37
N SER A 507 14.24 44.81 20.22
CA SER A 507 13.02 44.04 20.00
C SER A 507 11.96 44.77 19.17
N GLY A 508 11.22 44.01 18.35
CA GLY A 508 9.96 44.44 17.73
C GLY A 508 9.04 43.26 17.53
N THR A 509 8.15 43.03 18.50
CA THR A 509 7.06 42.05 18.46
C THR A 509 5.91 42.63 17.61
N THR A 510 5.46 41.89 16.60
CA THR A 510 4.17 42.17 15.94
C THR A 510 3.35 40.89 15.90
N THR A 511 2.26 40.92 16.65
CA THR A 511 1.21 39.91 16.81
C THR A 511 0.49 39.61 15.50
N SER A 512 0.46 38.34 15.13
CA SER A 512 -0.30 37.75 14.02
C SER A 512 -1.70 37.31 14.49
N ALA A 513 -2.75 37.86 13.90
CA ALA A 513 -4.08 37.25 13.95
C ALA A 513 -4.10 36.01 13.04
N ALA A 514 -4.46 34.86 13.59
CA ALA A 514 -4.59 33.61 12.86
C ALA A 514 -6.00 33.54 12.25
N SER A 515 -6.10 33.68 10.93
CA SER A 515 -7.36 33.50 10.21
C SER A 515 -7.61 32.00 9.97
N SER A 516 -8.83 31.55 10.25
CA SER A 516 -9.22 30.15 10.12
C SER A 516 -9.83 29.90 8.73
N CYS A 517 -9.49 28.77 8.12
CA CYS A 517 -9.93 28.42 6.77
C CYS A 517 -11.41 28.00 6.75
N VAL A 518 -12.25 28.72 6.01
CA VAL A 518 -13.70 28.47 5.92
C VAL A 518 -14.15 27.92 4.57
N GLY A 519 -13.31 28.01 3.53
CA GLY A 519 -13.60 27.43 2.22
C GLY A 519 -12.43 26.57 1.74
N ARG A 520 -12.71 25.34 1.28
CA ARG A 520 -11.73 24.43 0.67
C ARG A 520 -12.17 23.98 -0.72
N ASN A 521 -11.22 23.81 -1.64
CA ASN A 521 -11.49 23.20 -2.95
C ASN A 521 -11.55 21.66 -2.87
N TRP A 522 -11.87 21.00 -3.99
CA TRP A 522 -12.02 19.54 -4.05
C TRP A 522 -10.72 18.75 -3.81
N PHE A 523 -9.58 19.43 -3.76
CA PHE A 523 -8.28 18.89 -3.34
C PHE A 523 -7.91 19.24 -1.90
N GLY A 524 -8.84 19.82 -1.12
CA GLY A 524 -8.65 20.15 0.29
C GLY A 524 -7.82 21.41 0.57
N ILE A 525 -7.45 22.18 -0.46
CA ILE A 525 -6.67 23.42 -0.30
C ILE A 525 -7.61 24.54 0.15
N CYS A 526 -7.18 25.31 1.16
CA CYS A 526 -7.93 26.47 1.63
C CYS A 526 -8.01 27.57 0.56
N THR A 527 -9.22 27.95 0.18
CA THR A 527 -9.49 29.01 -0.79
C THR A 527 -10.00 30.29 -0.15
N GLU A 528 -10.56 30.24 1.06
CA GLU A 528 -11.09 31.40 1.78
C GLU A 528 -10.78 31.30 3.28
N TYR A 529 -10.34 32.41 3.86
CA TYR A 529 -10.03 32.54 5.29
C TYR A 529 -10.97 33.56 5.93
N GLU A 530 -11.53 33.23 7.10
CA GLU A 530 -12.30 34.15 7.92
C GLU A 530 -11.33 34.92 8.82
N LEU A 531 -11.38 36.25 8.75
CA LEU A 531 -10.49 37.16 9.48
C LEU A 531 -10.78 37.18 10.98
#